data_AF-A0A953QZ87-F1
#
_entry.id   AF-A0A953QZ87-F1
#
_cell.length_a   1.000
_cell.length_b   1.000
_cell.length_c   1.000
_cell.angle_alpha   90.00
_cell.angle_beta   90.00
_cell.angle_gamma   90.00
#
_symmetry.space_group_name_H-M   'P 1'
#
loop_
_entity.id
_entity.type
_entity.pdbx_description
1 polymer ?
#
loop_
_entity_poly.entity_id
_entity_poly.type
_entity_poly.pdbx_seq_one_letter_code
_entity_poly.pdbx_strand_id
1 'polypeptide(L)'
;MMGQPTASGNVFLDCAATNPYSSSEPHEQWATSGLYDNVHAPLTARFWKNINIGWAGANTVFWNCEGYLLVQKPPAAQNFSIGHVGVDAVVFNIPLQDPTKEGGFIESFDRHVTPRSLYLTQLRERSGEAAVRNIAASGQSA
;
A
#
# COMPACT_ATOMS: atom_id res chain seq x y z
N MET A 1 18.90 -2.47 18.70
CA MET A 1 18.73 -3.07 17.36
C MET A 1 18.55 -1.91 16.38
N MET A 2 19.53 -1.61 15.53
CA MET A 2 19.33 -0.76 14.35
C MET A 2 18.69 -1.67 13.29
N GLY A 3 17.37 -1.58 13.08
CA GLY A 3 16.67 -2.32 12.04
C GLY A 3 17.12 -1.82 10.67
N GLN A 4 17.40 -2.75 9.75
CA GLN A 4 17.87 -2.40 8.42
C GLN A 4 16.67 -1.96 7.57
N PRO A 5 16.58 -0.68 7.16
CA PRO A 5 15.58 -0.28 6.19
C PRO A 5 15.83 -1.07 4.91
N THR A 6 14.87 -1.91 4.51
CA THR A 6 15.03 -2.72 3.31
C THR A 6 14.26 -2.03 2.18
N ALA A 7 14.96 -1.64 1.11
CA ALA A 7 14.32 -1.17 -0.11
C ALA A 7 13.78 -2.39 -0.86
N SER A 8 12.44 -2.53 -0.90
CA SER A 8 11.83 -3.69 -1.56
C SER A 8 11.74 -3.50 -3.08
N GLY A 9 11.33 -2.31 -3.53
CA GLY A 9 10.98 -2.08 -4.93
C GLY A 9 9.87 -3.02 -5.44
N ASN A 10 9.15 -3.67 -4.53
CA ASN A 10 8.15 -4.68 -4.85
C ASN A 10 6.83 -4.00 -5.23
N VAL A 11 6.16 -4.59 -6.22
CA VAL A 11 4.85 -4.16 -6.68
C VAL A 11 3.85 -5.30 -6.49
N PHE A 12 2.78 -5.03 -5.75
CA PHE A 12 1.59 -5.87 -5.69
C PHE A 12 0.58 -5.29 -6.69
N LEU A 13 0.54 -5.87 -7.89
CA LEU A 13 -0.30 -5.41 -8.99
C LEU A 13 -1.60 -6.22 -9.04
N ASP A 14 -2.74 -5.54 -9.06
CA ASP A 14 -4.06 -6.11 -9.33
C ASP A 14 -4.42 -7.33 -8.45
N CYS A 15 -4.03 -7.26 -7.17
CA CYS A 15 -4.26 -8.34 -6.21
C CYS A 15 -5.63 -8.19 -5.53
N ALA A 16 -6.25 -9.31 -5.14
CA ALA A 16 -7.47 -9.33 -4.35
C ALA A 16 -7.34 -10.30 -3.17
N ALA A 17 -7.67 -9.83 -1.97
CA ALA A 17 -7.76 -10.68 -0.78
C ALA A 17 -9.18 -11.23 -0.64
N THR A 18 -9.36 -12.53 -0.87
CA THR A 18 -10.64 -13.20 -0.64
C THR A 18 -10.68 -13.75 0.79
N ASN A 19 -11.66 -13.29 1.57
CA ASN A 19 -11.83 -13.70 2.97
C ASN A 19 -10.61 -13.40 3.88
N PRO A 20 -10.15 -12.14 3.96
CA PRO A 20 -8.96 -11.78 4.72
C PRO A 20 -9.15 -12.00 6.24
N TYR A 21 -8.14 -12.61 6.87
CA TYR A 21 -8.05 -12.76 8.33
C TYR A 21 -7.14 -11.69 8.99
N SER A 22 -6.51 -10.85 8.17
CA SER A 22 -5.68 -9.72 8.57
C SER A 22 -5.58 -8.72 7.41
N SER A 23 -4.95 -7.58 7.63
CA SER A 23 -4.57 -6.66 6.56
C SER A 23 -3.33 -7.11 5.80
N SER A 24 -3.25 -6.71 4.54
CA SER A 24 -2.05 -6.72 3.71
C SER A 24 -1.23 -5.46 3.99
N GLU A 25 0.08 -5.63 4.21
CA GLU A 25 0.95 -4.52 4.61
C GLU A 25 2.42 -4.83 4.34
N PRO A 26 3.28 -3.80 4.21
CA PRO A 26 4.69 -3.98 4.50
C PRO A 26 4.85 -4.51 5.92
N HIS A 27 5.72 -5.50 6.12
CA HIS A 27 5.86 -6.17 7.41
C HIS A 27 7.27 -5.94 7.95
N GLU A 28 7.33 -5.23 9.08
CA GLU A 28 8.51 -5.03 9.92
C GLU A 28 9.62 -4.11 9.37
N GLN A 29 10.36 -3.49 10.31
CA GLN A 29 11.67 -2.85 10.09
C GLN A 29 11.74 -1.80 8.97
N TRP A 30 10.74 -0.90 8.88
CA TRP A 30 10.81 0.21 7.93
C TRP A 30 10.99 -0.26 6.47
N ALA A 31 10.31 -1.33 6.06
CA ALA A 31 10.31 -1.73 4.66
C ALA A 31 9.91 -0.53 3.79
N THR A 32 10.75 -0.22 2.79
CA THR A 32 10.58 0.96 1.94
C THR A 32 10.19 0.64 0.51
N SER A 33 9.51 1.61 -0.11
CA SER A 33 9.21 1.63 -1.55
C SER A 33 8.35 0.46 -2.02
N GLY A 34 7.41 0.02 -1.18
CA GLY A 34 6.37 -0.94 -1.59
C GLY A 34 5.23 -0.22 -2.31
N LEU A 35 4.88 -0.69 -3.51
CA LEU A 35 3.73 -0.19 -4.26
C LEU A 35 2.63 -1.26 -4.27
N TYR A 36 1.45 -0.89 -3.78
CA TYR A 36 0.22 -1.65 -3.95
C TYR A 36 -0.60 -0.90 -4.99
N ASP A 37 -0.82 -1.53 -6.14
CA ASP A 37 -1.40 -0.89 -7.31
C ASP A 37 -2.67 -1.64 -7.72
N ASN A 38 -3.81 -0.95 -7.58
CA ASN A 38 -5.14 -1.50 -7.80
C ASN A 38 -5.40 -2.78 -6.98
N VAL A 39 -5.03 -2.75 -5.69
CA VAL A 39 -5.23 -3.88 -4.77
C VAL A 39 -6.55 -3.74 -4.04
N HIS A 40 -7.37 -4.80 -4.05
CA HIS A 40 -8.59 -4.91 -3.26
C HIS A 40 -8.32 -5.77 -2.02
N ALA A 41 -8.03 -5.12 -0.90
CA ALA A 41 -7.77 -5.76 0.38
C ALA A 41 -7.89 -4.76 1.54
N PRO A 42 -8.04 -5.23 2.79
CA PRO A 42 -7.70 -4.42 3.95
C PRO A 42 -6.19 -4.10 3.91
N LEU A 43 -5.82 -2.83 3.85
CA LEU A 43 -4.44 -2.38 3.62
C LEU A 43 -3.93 -1.51 4.76
N THR A 44 -2.74 -1.81 5.29
CA THR A 44 -2.16 -1.02 6.38
C THR A 44 -0.71 -0.62 6.13
N ALA A 45 -0.36 0.61 6.49
CA ALA A 45 1.03 1.07 6.56
C ALA A 45 1.17 1.86 7.86
N ARG A 46 1.43 1.14 8.96
CA ARG A 46 1.19 1.62 10.33
C ARG A 46 2.31 1.32 11.31
N PHE A 47 2.19 1.84 12.52
CA PHE A 47 2.98 1.41 13.66
C PHE A 47 2.32 0.23 14.38
N TRP A 48 3.11 -0.80 14.65
CA TRP A 48 2.76 -1.94 15.49
C TRP A 48 3.28 -1.72 16.90
N LYS A 49 2.37 -1.54 17.86
CA LYS A 49 2.73 -1.39 19.29
C LYS A 49 2.85 -2.74 19.98
N ASN A 50 3.62 -2.77 21.07
CA ASN A 50 3.72 -3.90 22.02
C ASN A 50 4.26 -5.22 21.43
N ILE A 51 4.78 -5.19 20.20
CA ILE A 51 5.47 -6.31 19.56
C ILE A 51 6.70 -5.78 18.81
N ASN A 52 7.65 -6.67 18.50
CA ASN A 52 8.92 -6.31 17.88
C ASN A 52 8.82 -6.09 16.36
N ILE A 53 7.88 -5.25 15.91
CA ILE A 53 7.69 -4.86 14.50
C ILE A 53 7.93 -3.35 14.33
N GLY A 54 7.35 -2.53 15.21
CA GLY A 54 7.46 -1.06 15.11
C GLY A 54 6.81 -0.51 13.85
N TRP A 55 7.51 0.35 13.10
CA TRP A 55 7.00 0.87 11.83
C TRP A 55 7.02 -0.23 10.75
N ALA A 56 5.84 -0.62 10.28
CA ALA A 56 5.66 -1.70 9.32
C ALA A 56 6.28 -1.35 7.95
N GLY A 57 6.16 -0.08 7.55
CA GLY A 57 6.78 0.44 6.33
C GLY A 57 6.91 1.95 6.32
N ALA A 58 7.73 2.44 5.40
CA ALA A 58 7.98 3.86 5.13
C ALA A 58 8.06 4.07 3.62
N ASN A 59 7.56 5.19 3.08
CA ASN A 59 7.48 5.41 1.63
C ASN A 59 6.69 4.30 0.91
N THR A 60 5.67 3.75 1.58
CA THR A 60 4.72 2.81 0.99
C THR A 60 3.63 3.60 0.26
N VAL A 61 3.24 3.13 -0.93
CA VAL A 61 2.20 3.75 -1.75
C VAL A 61 1.07 2.77 -2.00
N PHE A 62 -0.13 3.13 -1.59
CA PHE A 62 -1.38 2.50 -2.02
C PHE A 62 -1.99 3.36 -3.14
N TRP A 63 -2.05 2.81 -4.35
CA TRP A 63 -2.52 3.51 -5.54
C TRP A 63 -3.81 2.86 -6.04
N ASN A 64 -4.89 3.65 -6.14
CA ASN A 64 -6.21 3.19 -6.59
C ASN A 64 -6.67 1.88 -5.94
N CYS A 65 -6.39 1.72 -4.65
CA CYS A 65 -6.75 0.51 -3.93
C CYS A 65 -8.18 0.57 -3.40
N GLU A 66 -8.72 -0.58 -3.04
CA GLU A 66 -10.07 -0.71 -2.48
C GLU A 66 -10.04 -1.47 -1.15
N GLY A 67 -10.92 -1.06 -0.24
CA GLY A 67 -11.18 -1.76 1.02
C GLY A 67 -10.83 -0.93 2.26
N TYR A 68 -10.72 -1.60 3.40
CA TYR A 68 -10.32 -0.96 4.65
C TYR A 68 -8.89 -0.44 4.56
N LEU A 69 -8.60 0.73 5.14
CA LEU A 69 -7.24 1.25 5.22
C LEU A 69 -6.88 1.80 6.61
N LEU A 70 -5.58 1.79 6.90
CA LEU A 70 -4.97 2.58 7.98
C LEU A 70 -3.55 2.96 7.53
N VAL A 71 -3.35 4.25 7.28
CA VAL A 71 -2.06 4.79 6.83
C VAL A 71 -1.57 5.76 7.89
N GLN A 72 -0.36 5.52 8.37
CA GLN A 72 0.31 6.37 9.36
C GLN A 72 1.67 6.81 8.83
N LYS A 73 2.11 7.97 9.30
CA LYS A 73 3.35 8.62 8.89
C LYS A 73 4.50 8.26 9.84
N PRO A 74 5.52 7.52 9.38
CA PRO A 74 6.72 7.26 10.17
C PRO A 74 7.57 8.53 10.37
N PRO A 75 8.39 8.61 11.42
CA PRO A 75 9.36 9.69 11.58
C PRO A 75 10.26 9.84 10.34
N ALA A 76 10.41 11.05 9.82
CA ALA A 76 11.27 11.36 8.66
C ALA A 76 10.91 10.64 7.34
N ALA A 77 9.74 10.01 7.22
CA ALA A 77 9.24 9.41 5.99
C ALA A 77 7.74 9.69 5.81
N GLN A 78 7.16 9.21 4.72
CA GLN A 78 5.73 9.35 4.45
C GLN A 78 5.17 8.05 3.89
N ASN A 79 3.96 7.66 4.30
CA ASN A 79 3.20 6.62 3.60
C ASN A 79 2.02 7.29 2.90
N PHE A 80 1.60 6.74 1.76
CA PHE A 80 0.66 7.38 0.84
C PHE A 80 -0.50 6.44 0.53
N SER A 81 -1.69 7.01 0.45
CA SER A 81 -2.86 6.40 -0.17
C SER A 81 -3.51 7.41 -1.10
N ILE A 82 -3.59 7.07 -2.38
CA ILE A 82 -4.05 7.99 -3.43
C ILE A 82 -5.12 7.26 -4.25
N GLY A 83 -6.29 7.89 -4.36
CA GLY A 83 -7.41 7.34 -5.12
C GLY A 83 -8.08 6.13 -4.48
N HIS A 84 -8.00 5.99 -3.16
CA HIS A 84 -8.49 4.81 -2.44
C HIS A 84 -10.01 4.88 -2.22
N VAL A 85 -10.72 3.79 -2.49
CA VAL A 85 -12.17 3.68 -2.26
C VAL A 85 -12.41 2.70 -1.11
N GLY A 86 -13.08 3.13 -0.04
CA GLY A 86 -13.37 2.23 1.08
C GLY A 86 -13.56 2.94 2.40
N VAL A 87 -13.02 2.37 3.47
CA VAL A 87 -13.26 2.86 4.83
C VAL A 87 -11.94 3.01 5.57
N ASP A 88 -11.64 4.22 6.03
CA ASP A 88 -10.46 4.52 6.86
C ASP A 88 -10.65 4.00 8.29
N ALA A 89 -10.62 2.68 8.40
CA ALA A 89 -10.59 1.93 9.64
C ALA A 89 -10.07 0.53 9.33
N VAL A 90 -9.09 0.02 10.07
CA VAL A 90 -8.76 -1.41 10.00
C VAL A 90 -9.26 -2.15 11.23
N VAL A 91 -10.11 -3.13 10.98
CA VAL A 91 -10.76 -3.97 11.99
C VAL A 91 -9.88 -5.10 12.54
N PHE A 92 -8.69 -5.30 11.96
CA PHE A 92 -7.77 -6.37 12.36
C PHE A 92 -6.71 -5.89 13.35
N ASN A 93 -6.31 -6.79 14.26
CA ASN A 93 -5.21 -6.56 15.20
C ASN A 93 -5.35 -5.26 16.04
N ILE A 94 -6.58 -4.85 16.36
CA ILE A 94 -6.90 -3.61 17.10
C ILE A 94 -6.04 -3.43 18.37
N PRO A 95 -5.79 -4.46 19.21
CA PRO A 95 -4.94 -4.30 20.40
C PRO A 95 -3.47 -3.93 20.10
N LEU A 96 -3.02 -4.13 18.86
CA LEU A 96 -1.66 -3.88 18.39
C LEU A 96 -1.56 -2.62 17.51
N GLN A 97 -2.65 -1.86 17.36
CA GLN A 97 -2.66 -0.56 16.70
C GLN A 97 -2.36 0.57 17.70
N ASP A 98 -1.63 1.60 17.25
CA ASP A 98 -1.43 2.84 18.00
C ASP A 98 -2.10 4.01 17.25
N PRO A 99 -3.34 4.38 17.60
CA PRO A 99 -4.07 5.46 16.92
C PRO A 99 -3.51 6.85 17.22
N THR A 100 -2.54 6.98 18.15
CA THR A 100 -1.93 8.28 18.47
C THR A 100 -0.86 8.72 17.46
N LYS A 101 -0.47 7.82 16.54
CA LYS A 101 0.49 8.17 15.48
C LYS A 101 -0.16 9.10 14.45
N GLU A 102 0.67 9.99 13.89
CA GLU A 102 0.26 10.89 12.81
C GLU A 102 -0.24 10.09 11.60
N GLY A 103 -1.33 10.55 10.99
CA GLY A 103 -1.87 9.97 9.76
C GLY A 103 -0.90 10.13 8.59
N GLY A 104 -0.93 9.17 7.66
CA GLY A 104 -0.22 9.28 6.40
C GLY A 104 -0.86 10.27 5.44
N PHE A 105 -0.28 10.40 4.25
CA PHE A 105 -0.84 11.23 3.20
C PHE A 105 -1.97 10.48 2.49
N ILE A 106 -3.19 11.02 2.58
CA ILE A 106 -4.36 10.47 1.89
C ILE A 106 -4.89 11.53 0.92
N GLU A 107 -5.03 11.18 -0.36
CA GLU A 107 -5.54 12.07 -1.40
C GLU A 107 -6.61 11.36 -2.26
N SER A 108 -7.65 12.10 -2.66
CA SER A 108 -8.75 11.59 -3.47
C SER A 108 -9.40 10.35 -2.87
N PHE A 109 -9.77 10.42 -1.59
CA PHE A 109 -10.52 9.35 -0.93
C PHE A 109 -11.93 9.19 -1.54
N ASP A 110 -12.44 7.96 -1.57
CA ASP A 110 -13.71 7.55 -2.19
C ASP A 110 -13.79 7.78 -3.70
N ARG A 111 -12.65 7.97 -4.37
CA ARG A 111 -12.60 8.10 -5.83
C ARG A 111 -11.25 7.72 -6.41
N HIS A 112 -11.22 6.75 -7.33
CA HIS A 112 -10.02 6.46 -8.11
C HIS A 112 -9.55 7.65 -8.96
N VAL A 113 -8.24 7.78 -9.07
CA VAL A 113 -7.55 8.77 -9.89
C VAL A 113 -7.03 8.14 -11.19
N THR A 114 -6.66 8.98 -12.15
CA THR A 114 -5.94 8.56 -13.36
C THR A 114 -4.44 8.81 -13.20
N PRO A 115 -3.55 7.91 -13.67
CA PRO A 115 -3.85 6.66 -14.38
C PRO A 115 -4.43 5.56 -13.46
N ARG A 116 -5.07 4.54 -14.06
CA ARG A 116 -5.60 3.40 -13.30
C ARG A 116 -4.50 2.72 -12.50
N SER A 117 -3.36 2.48 -13.15
CA SER A 117 -2.18 1.89 -12.52
C SER A 117 -0.95 2.74 -12.74
N LEU A 118 -0.25 3.03 -11.64
CA LEU A 118 1.03 3.74 -11.65
C LEU A 118 2.13 2.86 -12.26
N TYR A 119 2.21 1.59 -11.85
CA TYR A 119 3.22 0.64 -12.32
C TYR A 119 3.08 0.34 -13.81
N LEU A 120 1.87 0.06 -14.30
CA LEU A 120 1.66 -0.25 -15.70
C LEU A 120 1.93 0.98 -16.59
N THR A 121 1.63 2.19 -16.11
CA THR A 121 2.00 3.43 -16.80
C THR A 121 3.52 3.57 -16.89
N GLN A 122 4.24 3.38 -15.79
CA GLN A 122 5.72 3.42 -15.78
C GLN A 122 6.34 2.33 -16.64
N LEU A 123 5.77 1.11 -16.65
CA LEU A 123 6.24 0.01 -17.48
C LEU A 123 6.03 0.30 -18.97
N ARG A 124 4.88 0.87 -19.33
CA ARG A 124 4.58 1.31 -20.70
C ARG A 124 5.59 2.36 -21.16
N GLU A 125 5.86 3.36 -20.35
CA GLU A 125 6.81 4.43 -20.67
C GLU A 125 8.24 3.91 -20.82
N ARG A 126 8.65 2.98 -19.94
CA ARG A 126 10.01 2.41 -19.95
C ARG A 126 10.24 1.37 -21.04
N SER A 127 9.23 0.56 -21.36
CA SER A 127 9.40 -0.70 -22.12
C SER A 127 8.35 -0.92 -23.21
N GLY A 128 7.45 0.04 -23.43
CA GLY A 128 6.44 0.03 -24.48
C GLY A 128 5.23 -0.85 -24.17
N GLU A 129 4.22 -0.75 -25.04
CA GLU A 129 2.95 -1.47 -24.91
C GLU A 129 3.07 -3.00 -24.88
N ALA A 130 4.10 -3.54 -25.54
CA ALA A 130 4.33 -4.99 -25.55
C ALA A 130 4.65 -5.52 -24.14
N ALA A 131 5.40 -4.77 -23.34
CA ALA A 131 5.74 -5.17 -21.98
C ALA A 131 4.51 -5.20 -21.07
N VAL A 132 3.60 -4.23 -21.20
CA VAL A 132 2.33 -4.20 -20.46
C VAL A 132 1.46 -5.40 -20.82
N ARG A 133 1.29 -5.68 -22.12
CA ARG A 133 0.47 -6.82 -22.59
C ARG A 133 0.97 -8.17 -22.10
N ASN A 134 2.26 -8.30 -21.80
CA ASN A 134 2.82 -9.56 -21.31
C ASN A 134 2.44 -9.88 -19.86
N ILE A 135 2.03 -8.87 -19.08
CA ILE A 135 1.74 -9.05 -17.64
C ILE A 135 0.32 -8.66 -17.24
N ALA A 136 -0.35 -7.77 -17.99
CA ALA A 136 -1.70 -7.35 -17.68
C ALA A 136 -2.70 -8.42 -18.13
N ALA A 137 -3.54 -8.89 -17.21
CA ALA A 137 -4.67 -9.75 -17.52
C ALA A 137 -5.75 -8.98 -18.31
N SER A 138 -6.66 -9.73 -18.92
CA SER A 138 -7.78 -9.19 -19.69
C SER A 138 -8.63 -8.25 -18.80
N GLY A 139 -8.65 -6.96 -19.11
CA GLY A 139 -9.36 -5.92 -18.32
C GLY A 139 -8.47 -5.05 -17.43
N GLN A 140 -7.16 -5.31 -17.35
CA GLN A 140 -6.20 -4.56 -16.51
C GLN A 140 -5.44 -3.47 -17.29
N SER A 141 -6.04 -2.87 -18.32
CA SER A 141 -5.39 -1.82 -19.13
C SER A 141 -5.13 -0.56 -18.29
N ALA A 142 -3.93 0.01 -18.37
CA ALA A 142 -3.52 1.17 -17.57
C ALA A 142 -4.24 2.47 -17.93
#